data_AF-A0A527GW74-F1
#
_entry.id   AF-A0A527GW74-F1
#
_cell.length_a   1.000
_cell.length_b   1.000
_cell.length_c   1.000
_cell.angle_alpha   90.00
_cell.angle_beta   90.00
_cell.angle_gamma   90.00
#
_symmetry.space_group_name_H-M   'P 1'
#
loop_
_entity.id
_entity.type
_entity.pdbx_description
1 polymer ?
#
loop_
_entity_poly.entity_id
_entity_poly.type
_entity_poly.pdbx_seq_one_letter_code
_entity_poly.pdbx_strand_id
1 'polypeptide(L)'
;PIESLMLSAVEVQRAYAQALLVDRKALEGFQDSNDALMATQTLKAAYRTDVEPILAMARLKTGGAIDPVAAYRAAGYRAKVAAERPAVAGGSGGIV
;
A
#
# COMPACT_ATOMS: atom_id res chain seq x y z
N PRO A 1 1.80 -13.33 8.88
CA PRO A 1 2.80 -12.52 8.14
C PRO A 1 2.38 -12.12 6.72
N ILE A 2 1.91 -13.08 5.88
CA ILE A 2 1.67 -12.82 4.45
C ILE A 2 0.67 -11.67 4.21
N GLU A 3 -0.48 -11.68 4.88
CA GLU A 3 -1.48 -10.60 4.73
C GLU A 3 -0.92 -9.22 5.10
N SER A 4 -0.17 -9.13 6.21
CA SER A 4 0.48 -7.88 6.63
C SER A 4 1.47 -7.38 5.57
N LEU A 5 2.30 -8.26 4.99
CA LEU A 5 3.24 -7.88 3.93
C LEU A 5 2.53 -7.43 2.65
N MET A 6 1.43 -8.09 2.27
CA MET A 6 0.59 -7.67 1.15
C MET A 6 0.06 -6.25 1.37
N LEU A 7 -0.54 -5.99 2.54
CA LEU A 7 -1.07 -4.67 2.88
C LEU A 7 0.04 -3.61 2.92
N SER A 8 1.18 -3.90 3.55
CA SER A 8 2.31 -2.96 3.58
C SER A 8 2.82 -2.61 2.18
N ALA A 9 2.92 -3.58 1.27
CA ALA A 9 3.32 -3.31 -0.11
C ALA A 9 2.30 -2.45 -0.85
N VAL A 10 1.00 -2.71 -0.66
CA VAL A 10 -0.08 -1.88 -1.22
C VAL A 10 0.00 -0.44 -0.72
N GLU A 11 0.26 -0.23 0.57
CA GLU A 11 0.36 1.12 1.14
C GLU A 11 1.60 1.89 0.64
N VAL A 12 2.74 1.22 0.43
CA VAL A 12 3.90 1.85 -0.23
C VAL A 12 3.55 2.29 -1.65
N GLN A 13 2.86 1.43 -2.42
CA GLN A 13 2.42 1.77 -3.77
C GLN A 13 1.37 2.90 -3.78
N ARG A 14 0.47 2.94 -2.78
CA ARG A 14 -0.51 4.03 -2.59
C ARG A 14 0.18 5.37 -2.42
N ALA A 15 1.11 5.44 -1.47
CA ALA A 15 1.88 6.66 -1.21
C ALA A 15 2.68 7.09 -2.44
N TYR A 16 3.29 6.14 -3.16
CA TYR A 16 4.00 6.42 -4.41
C TYR A 16 3.07 6.96 -5.50
N ALA A 17 1.93 6.32 -5.75
CA ALA A 17 0.96 6.77 -6.74
C ALA A 17 0.41 8.16 -6.42
N GLN A 18 0.08 8.44 -5.16
CA GLN A 18 -0.31 9.78 -4.72
C GLN A 18 0.79 10.81 -4.95
N ALA A 19 2.06 10.48 -4.67
CA ALA A 19 3.18 11.38 -4.93
C ALA A 19 3.39 11.69 -6.43
N LEU A 20 3.03 10.77 -7.32
CA LEU A 20 3.07 10.98 -8.78
C LEU A 20 1.97 11.94 -9.26
N LEU A 21 0.88 12.11 -8.51
CA LEU A 21 -0.23 13.01 -8.85
C LEU A 21 0.01 14.47 -8.43
N VAL A 22 1.10 14.76 -7.73
CA VAL A 22 1.44 16.13 -7.32
C VAL A 22 1.76 16.99 -8.53
N ASP A 23 1.06 18.11 -8.70
CA ASP A 23 1.45 19.16 -9.65
C ASP A 23 2.73 19.85 -9.15
N ARG A 24 3.86 19.41 -9.70
CA ARG A 24 5.19 19.90 -9.31
C ARG A 24 5.40 21.35 -9.71
N LYS A 25 4.86 21.77 -10.85
CA LYS A 25 5.02 23.13 -11.35
C LYS A 25 4.24 24.12 -10.49
N ALA A 26 3.00 23.78 -10.12
CA ALA A 26 2.22 24.60 -9.21
C ALA A 26 2.86 24.66 -7.81
N LEU A 27 3.34 23.52 -7.31
CA LEU A 27 4.01 23.44 -6.01
C LEU A 27 5.25 24.34 -5.94
N GLU A 28 6.13 24.28 -6.95
CA GLU A 28 7.33 25.12 -7.04
C GLU A 28 6.96 26.60 -7.05
N GLY A 29 5.95 26.99 -7.84
CA GLY A 29 5.45 28.36 -7.86
C GLY A 29 4.97 28.86 -6.49
N PHE A 30 4.23 28.05 -5.75
CA PHE A 30 3.78 28.42 -4.39
C PHE A 30 4.91 28.45 -3.36
N GLN A 31 5.94 27.62 -3.55
CA GLN A 31 7.15 27.66 -2.71
C GLN A 31 7.93 28.96 -2.93
N ASP A 32 8.17 29.32 -4.18
CA ASP A 32 8.90 30.54 -4.57
C ASP A 32 8.17 31.82 -4.15
N SER A 33 6.83 31.81 -4.15
CA SER A 33 6.02 32.95 -3.71
C SER A 33 5.71 32.96 -2.21
N ASN A 34 6.29 32.03 -1.43
CA ASN A 34 6.02 31.85 0.00
C ASN A 34 4.53 31.63 0.36
N ASP A 35 3.72 31.08 -0.55
CA ASP A 35 2.33 30.72 -0.28
C ASP A 35 2.26 29.32 0.37
N ALA A 36 2.55 29.29 1.67
CA ALA A 36 2.58 28.05 2.45
C ALA A 36 1.23 27.31 2.47
N LEU A 37 0.11 28.06 2.40
CA LEU A 37 -1.23 27.49 2.37
C LEU A 37 -1.44 26.72 1.08
N MET A 38 -1.18 27.35 -0.07
CA MET A 38 -1.39 26.73 -1.38
C MET A 38 -0.38 25.61 -1.68
N ALA A 39 0.86 25.74 -1.22
CA ALA A 39 1.84 24.64 -1.28
C ALA A 39 1.32 23.40 -0.54
N THR A 40 0.77 23.57 0.67
CA THR A 40 0.18 22.47 1.45
C THR A 40 -1.07 21.89 0.78
N GLN A 41 -1.93 22.74 0.21
CA GLN A 41 -3.13 22.27 -0.49
C GLN A 41 -2.78 21.48 -1.75
N THR A 42 -1.73 21.87 -2.47
CA THR A 42 -1.24 21.16 -3.68
C THR A 42 -0.82 19.73 -3.35
N LEU A 43 -0.09 19.53 -2.25
CA LEU A 43 0.26 18.19 -1.76
C LEU A 43 -0.98 17.41 -1.28
N LYS A 44 -1.90 18.08 -0.56
CA LYS A 44 -3.12 17.44 -0.06
C LYS A 44 -4.07 17.01 -1.17
N ALA A 45 -4.13 17.73 -2.29
CA ALA A 45 -4.94 17.35 -3.44
C ALA A 45 -4.52 15.97 -3.96
N ALA A 46 -3.20 15.77 -4.14
CA ALA A 46 -2.65 14.48 -4.55
C ALA A 46 -2.81 13.40 -3.47
N TYR A 47 -2.48 13.71 -2.21
CA TYR A 47 -2.55 12.76 -1.09
C TYR A 47 -3.98 12.28 -0.76
N ARG A 48 -5.00 13.14 -0.93
CA ARG A 48 -6.40 12.76 -0.68
C ARG A 48 -7.05 12.03 -1.84
N THR A 49 -6.41 12.00 -3.00
CA THR A 49 -6.94 11.26 -4.14
C THR A 49 -6.97 9.78 -3.79
N ASP A 50 -8.14 9.16 -3.92
CA ASP A 50 -8.26 7.71 -3.82
C ASP A 50 -7.64 7.07 -5.07
N VAL A 51 -6.47 6.47 -4.86
CA VAL A 51 -5.71 5.78 -5.90
C VAL A 51 -5.94 4.26 -5.90
N GLU A 52 -6.79 3.72 -5.02
CA GLU A 52 -7.04 2.28 -4.98
C GLU A 52 -7.47 1.70 -6.34
N PRO A 53 -8.34 2.34 -7.13
CA PRO A 53 -8.69 1.84 -8.46
C PRO A 53 -7.48 1.72 -9.41
N ILE A 54 -6.50 2.63 -9.31
CA ILE A 54 -5.27 2.58 -10.11
C ILE A 54 -4.44 1.36 -9.70
N LEU A 55 -4.26 1.14 -8.39
CA LEU A 55 -3.49 0.02 -7.87
C LEU A 55 -4.15 -1.32 -8.22
N ALA A 56 -5.48 -1.42 -8.07
CA ALA A 56 -6.26 -2.59 -8.46
C ALA A 56 -6.07 -2.94 -9.94
N MET A 57 -6.18 -1.95 -10.83
CA MET A 57 -5.98 -2.16 -12.27
C MET A 57 -4.53 -2.49 -12.62
N ALA A 58 -3.54 -1.90 -11.95
CA ALA A 58 -2.13 -2.23 -12.15
C ALA A 58 -1.85 -3.69 -11.79
N ARG A 59 -2.41 -4.18 -10.68
CA ARG A 59 -2.34 -5.60 -10.30
C ARG A 59 -3.02 -6.48 -11.35
N LEU A 60 -4.25 -6.17 -11.74
CA LEU A 60 -4.99 -6.95 -12.74
C LEU A 60 -4.22 -7.08 -14.06
N LYS A 61 -3.67 -5.97 -14.58
CA LYS A 61 -2.92 -5.94 -15.84
C LYS A 61 -1.62 -6.74 -15.81
N THR A 62 -1.07 -6.98 -14.62
CA THR A 62 0.17 -7.73 -14.40
C THR A 62 -0.09 -9.16 -13.90
N GLY A 63 -1.36 -9.62 -13.94
CA GLY A 63 -1.76 -10.97 -13.52
C GLY A 63 -1.94 -11.14 -12.02
N GLY A 64 -1.90 -10.05 -11.25
CA GLY A 64 -2.20 -10.02 -9.82
C GLY A 64 -3.69 -9.89 -9.52
N ALA A 65 -4.05 -10.10 -8.25
CA ALA A 65 -5.42 -9.93 -7.78
C ALA A 65 -5.78 -8.45 -7.53
N ILE A 66 -7.02 -8.08 -7.87
CA ILE A 66 -7.59 -6.76 -7.56
C ILE A 66 -7.55 -6.48 -6.05
N ASP A 67 -8.04 -7.45 -5.27
CA ASP A 67 -7.93 -7.49 -3.80
C ASP A 67 -7.01 -8.67 -3.40
N PRO A 68 -5.73 -8.39 -3.05
CA PRO A 68 -4.77 -9.42 -2.70
C PRO A 68 -5.15 -10.23 -1.46
N VAL A 69 -5.74 -9.59 -0.44
CA VAL A 69 -6.06 -10.26 0.83
C VAL A 69 -7.29 -11.13 0.66
N ALA A 70 -8.33 -10.63 -0.01
CA ALA A 70 -9.51 -11.45 -0.31
C ALA A 70 -9.14 -12.66 -1.17
N ALA A 71 -8.33 -12.48 -2.22
CA ALA A 71 -7.86 -13.57 -3.05
C ALA A 71 -7.03 -14.60 -2.26
N TYR A 72 -6.11 -14.13 -1.41
CA TYR A 72 -5.30 -14.99 -0.55
C TYR A 72 -6.15 -15.82 0.42
N ARG A 73 -7.16 -15.21 1.04
CA ARG A 73 -8.09 -15.89 1.96
C ARG A 73 -8.97 -16.90 1.23
N ALA A 74 -9.53 -16.51 0.07
CA ALA A 74 -10.34 -17.40 -0.77
C ALA A 74 -9.54 -18.61 -1.26
N ALA A 75 -8.25 -18.45 -1.53
CA ALA A 75 -7.36 -19.54 -1.93
C ALA A 75 -7.05 -20.53 -0.79
N GLY A 76 -7.41 -20.21 0.47
CA GLY A 76 -7.18 -21.11 1.61
C GLY A 76 -5.71 -21.43 1.88
N TYR A 77 -4.78 -20.62 1.35
CA TYR A 77 -3.35 -20.96 1.33
C TYR A 77 -2.80 -21.24 2.72
N ARG A 78 -3.21 -20.45 3.73
CA ARG A 78 -2.79 -20.65 5.13
C ARG A 78 -3.14 -22.05 5.64
N ALA A 79 -4.37 -22.51 5.39
CA ALA A 79 -4.84 -23.81 5.84
C ALA A 79 -4.07 -24.94 5.15
N LYS A 80 -3.89 -24.82 3.82
CA LYS A 80 -3.11 -25.78 3.03
C LYS A 80 -1.69 -25.95 3.60
N VAL A 81 -0.94 -24.86 3.74
CA VAL A 81 0.46 -24.97 4.20
C VAL A 81 0.59 -25.31 5.68
N ALA A 82 -0.45 -25.08 6.48
CA ALA A 82 -0.48 -25.53 7.87
C ALA A 82 -0.64 -27.05 7.98
N ALA A 83 -1.36 -27.68 7.04
CA ALA A 83 -1.48 -29.14 6.98
C ALA A 83 -0.19 -29.81 6.46
N GLU A 84 0.54 -29.14 5.57
CA GLU A 84 1.77 -29.67 4.97
C GLU A 84 3.01 -29.50 5.85
N ARG A 85 3.02 -28.54 6.78
CA ARG A 85 4.20 -28.16 7.56
C ARG A 85 4.05 -28.56 9.03
N PRO A 86 5.12 -29.04 9.69
CA PRO A 86 5.06 -29.41 11.08
C PRO A 86 4.69 -28.22 11.97
N ALA A 87 3.91 -28.50 13.02
CA ALA A 87 3.57 -27.50 14.01
C ALA A 87 4.81 -27.02 14.76
N VAL A 88 4.93 -25.70 14.92
CA VAL A 88 5.98 -25.09 15.73
C VAL A 88 5.36 -24.74 17.07
N ALA A 89 5.90 -25.29 18.16
CA ALA A 89 5.52 -24.87 19.51
C ALA A 89 6.01 -23.44 19.76
N GLY A 90 5.16 -22.59 20.34
CA GLY A 90 5.54 -21.23 20.69
C GLY A 90 6.63 -21.23 21.76
N GLY A 91 7.80 -20.66 21.45
CA GLY A 91 8.84 -20.38 22.44
C GLY A 91 8.57 -19.07 23.17
N SER A 92 9.03 -18.95 24.42
CA SER A 92 9.05 -17.67 25.12
C SER A 92 10.13 -16.77 24.51
N GLY A 93 9.83 -15.47 24.35
CA GLY A 93 10.85 -14.47 24.01
C GLY A 93 11.91 -14.41 25.11
N GLY A 94 13.16 -14.11 24.75
CA GLY A 94 14.33 -14.16 25.63
C GLY A 94 14.40 -13.09 26.73
N ILE A 95 13.26 -12.63 27.23
CA ILE A 95 13.17 -11.81 28.45
C ILE A 95 12.93 -12.77 29.60
N VAL A 96 14.00 -13.08 30.33
CA VAL A 96 13.93 -13.52 31.74
C VAL A 96 13.62 -12.33 32.62
#